data_AF-A0A816EFQ5-F1
#
_entry.id   AF-A0A816EFQ5-F1
#
_cell.length_a   1.000
_cell.length_b   1.000
_cell.length_c   1.000
_cell.angle_alpha   90.00
_cell.angle_beta   90.00
_cell.angle_gamma   90.00
#
_symmetry.space_group_name_H-M   'P 1'
#
loop_
_entity.id
_entity.type
_entity.pdbx_description
1 polymer ?
#
loop_
_entity_poly.entity_id
_entity_poly.type
_entity_poly.pdbx_seq_one_letter_code
_entity_poly.pdbx_strand_id
1 'polypeptide(L)'
;MSLLNKILLIALLISSSTVNGYNRRHMKKDYSQEKRLLQLLRALEYDFDERTIHSKRLEPAGDCTADILQGYQWAGKAEMNIPGVESHQICMDNCDMNEKCMGWSYKADARMCWGLNSITGVIAVPGVNSGSCVGE
;
A
#
# COMPACT_ATOMS: atom_id res chain seq x y z
N MET A 1 -24.07 -15.07 -21.58
CA MET A 1 -22.81 -14.97 -22.35
C MET A 1 -22.22 -16.36 -22.53
N SER A 2 -22.07 -16.83 -23.77
CA SER A 2 -21.61 -18.20 -24.09
C SER A 2 -20.19 -18.46 -23.59
N LEU A 3 -19.89 -19.69 -23.18
CA LEU A 3 -18.56 -20.14 -22.73
C LEU A 3 -17.46 -19.81 -23.77
N LEU A 4 -17.82 -19.85 -25.05
CA LEU A 4 -16.95 -19.50 -26.18
C LEU A 4 -16.48 -18.05 -26.12
N ASN A 5 -17.32 -17.10 -25.68
CA ASN A 5 -16.94 -15.69 -25.57
C ASN A 5 -15.95 -15.47 -24.41
N LYS A 6 -16.03 -16.29 -23.36
CA LYS A 6 -15.09 -16.22 -22.23
C LYS A 6 -13.69 -16.74 -22.62
N ILE A 7 -13.64 -17.84 -23.37
CA ILE A 7 -12.36 -18.41 -23.84
C ILE A 7 -11.68 -17.46 -24.83
N LEU A 8 -12.44 -16.78 -25.70
CA LEU A 8 -11.88 -15.81 -26.65
C LEU A 8 -11.26 -14.60 -25.95
N LEU A 9 -11.89 -14.10 -24.88
CA LEU A 9 -11.36 -12.99 -24.09
C LEU A 9 -10.07 -13.37 -23.34
N ILE A 10 -10.02 -14.59 -22.78
CA ILE A 10 -8.81 -15.08 -22.10
C ILE A 10 -7.66 -15.24 -23.10
N ALA A 11 -7.93 -15.75 -24.32
CA ALA A 11 -6.92 -15.88 -25.36
C ALA A 11 -6.38 -14.52 -25.86
N LEU A 12 -7.23 -13.49 -25.94
CA LEU A 12 -6.82 -12.12 -26.31
C LEU A 12 -5.95 -11.45 -25.23
N LEU A 13 -6.13 -11.80 -23.95
CA LEU A 13 -5.31 -11.27 -22.87
C LEU A 13 -3.89 -11.88 -22.86
N ILE A 14 -3.74 -13.13 -23.31
CA ILE A 14 -2.46 -13.84 -23.29
C ILE A 14 -1.55 -13.42 -24.45
N SER A 15 -2.11 -13.03 -25.61
CA SER A 15 -1.32 -12.62 -26.78
C SER A 15 -0.67 -11.22 -26.66
N SER A 16 -1.03 -10.45 -25.63
CA SER A 16 -0.46 -9.11 -25.40
C SER A 16 0.89 -9.16 -24.66
N SER A 17 1.32 -10.33 -24.16
CA SER A 17 2.47 -10.47 -23.26
C SER A 17 3.82 -10.72 -23.94
N THR A 18 3.88 -10.80 -25.27
CA THR A 18 5.13 -11.08 -26.00
C THR A 18 5.57 -9.90 -26.86
N VAL A 19 5.94 -8.78 -26.22
CA VAL A 19 6.76 -7.73 -26.86
C VAL A 19 7.85 -7.28 -25.91
N ASN A 20 9.03 -7.83 -26.17
CA ASN A 20 10.31 -7.14 -26.26
C ASN A 20 10.89 -6.51 -24.98
N GLY A 21 11.98 -7.12 -24.49
CA GLY A 21 12.83 -6.52 -23.47
C GLY A 21 13.51 -5.25 -23.98
N TYR A 22 13.32 -4.13 -23.27
CA TYR A 22 14.22 -2.99 -23.30
C TYR A 22 14.06 -2.14 -22.02
N ASN A 23 15.19 -1.89 -21.36
CA ASN A 23 15.48 -0.74 -20.48
C ASN A 23 14.84 -0.67 -19.08
N ARG A 24 15.66 -0.97 -18.07
CA ARG A 24 15.44 -0.90 -16.61
C ARG A 24 15.28 0.53 -16.03
N ARG A 25 14.78 1.49 -16.82
CA ARG A 25 14.63 2.92 -16.44
C ARG A 25 13.19 3.45 -16.44
N HIS A 26 12.18 2.63 -16.80
CA HIS A 26 10.79 3.05 -16.89
C HIS A 26 9.87 2.60 -15.74
N MET A 27 10.37 1.90 -14.72
CA MET A 27 9.58 1.28 -13.64
C MET A 27 8.83 2.25 -12.69
N LYS A 28 8.85 3.57 -12.92
CA LYS A 28 8.13 4.53 -12.07
C LYS A 28 6.68 4.78 -12.49
N LYS A 29 6.28 4.48 -13.73
CA LYS A 29 4.96 4.92 -14.25
C LYS A 29 3.85 3.87 -14.15
N ASP A 30 4.18 2.59 -14.20
CA ASP A 30 3.16 1.52 -14.25
C ASP A 30 2.72 1.01 -12.87
N TYR A 31 3.55 1.20 -11.84
CA TYR A 31 3.24 0.78 -10.46
C TYR A 31 1.98 1.47 -9.89
N SER A 32 1.67 2.68 -10.33
CA SER A 32 0.50 3.44 -9.86
C SER A 32 -0.83 2.91 -10.44
N GLN A 33 -0.85 2.46 -11.71
CA GLN A 33 -2.07 1.92 -12.32
C GLN A 33 -2.36 0.50 -11.85
N GLU A 34 -1.33 -0.33 -11.72
CA GLU A 34 -1.45 -1.69 -11.19
C GLU A 34 -1.91 -1.66 -9.72
N LYS A 35 -1.47 -0.68 -8.92
CA LYS A 35 -1.97 -0.41 -7.56
C LYS A 35 -3.44 -0.03 -7.51
N ARG A 36 -3.90 0.87 -8.39
CA ARG A 36 -5.33 1.20 -8.48
C ARG A 36 -6.15 -0.03 -8.82
N LEU A 37 -5.65 -0.88 -9.72
CA LEU A 37 -6.32 -2.13 -10.06
C LEU A 37 -6.35 -3.10 -8.87
N LEU A 38 -5.27 -3.25 -8.12
CA LEU A 38 -5.19 -4.09 -6.92
C LEU A 38 -6.07 -3.57 -5.76
N GLN A 39 -6.10 -2.26 -5.53
CA GLN A 39 -7.00 -1.62 -4.56
C GLN A 39 -8.48 -1.79 -4.97
N LEU A 40 -8.79 -1.62 -6.26
CA LEU A 40 -10.13 -1.88 -6.81
C LEU A 40 -10.51 -3.37 -6.70
N LEU A 41 -9.58 -4.29 -6.95
CA LEU A 41 -9.83 -5.73 -6.82
C LEU A 41 -10.09 -6.13 -5.36
N ARG A 42 -9.32 -5.60 -4.40
CA ARG A 42 -9.58 -5.83 -2.96
C ARG A 42 -10.93 -5.24 -2.52
N ALA A 43 -11.28 -4.05 -2.99
CA ALA A 43 -12.58 -3.44 -2.72
C ALA A 43 -13.74 -4.28 -3.30
N LEU A 44 -13.54 -4.89 -4.47
CA LEU A 44 -14.52 -5.78 -5.09
C LEU A 44 -14.61 -7.17 -4.42
N GLU A 45 -13.53 -7.67 -3.81
CA GLU A 45 -13.56 -8.90 -3.00
C GLU A 45 -14.29 -8.69 -1.66
N TYR A 46 -14.25 -7.47 -1.12
CA TYR A 46 -14.90 -7.09 0.14
C TYR A 46 -16.45 -7.10 0.07
N ASP A 47 -17.04 -6.80 -1.10
CA ASP A 47 -18.50 -6.71 -1.29
C ASP A 47 -19.23 -8.07 -1.35
N PHE A 48 -18.53 -9.20 -1.29
CA PHE A 48 -19.15 -10.52 -1.48
C PHE A 48 -19.52 -11.29 -0.20
N ASP A 49 -19.25 -10.76 1.00
CA ASP A 49 -19.48 -11.50 2.26
C ASP A 49 -20.23 -10.70 3.36
N GLU A 50 -21.43 -10.22 3.05
CA GLU A 50 -22.34 -9.60 4.05
C GLU A 50 -23.04 -10.63 4.98
N ARG A 51 -22.57 -11.87 5.09
CA ARG A 51 -23.26 -12.89 5.91
C ARG A 51 -22.36 -13.70 6.82
N THR A 52 -21.51 -13.05 7.62
CA THR A 52 -21.15 -13.63 8.94
C THR A 52 -21.00 -12.60 10.06
N ILE A 53 -21.82 -12.79 11.09
CA ILE A 53 -21.89 -12.07 12.35
C ILE A 53 -20.65 -12.38 13.24
N HIS A 54 -20.15 -11.37 13.97
CA HIS A 54 -19.16 -11.43 15.07
C HIS A 54 -17.70 -11.82 14.75
N SER A 55 -16.99 -10.98 13.98
CA SER A 55 -15.53 -10.93 14.07
C SER A 55 -15.05 -9.49 14.18
N LYS A 56 -14.10 -9.29 15.10
CA LYS A 56 -13.36 -8.06 15.38
C LYS A 56 -13.12 -7.28 14.09
N ARG A 57 -13.72 -6.09 14.00
CA ARG A 57 -13.58 -5.12 12.91
C ARG A 57 -12.10 -4.95 12.54
N LEU A 58 -11.65 -5.70 11.55
CA LEU A 58 -10.50 -5.33 10.73
C LEU A 58 -11.03 -4.16 9.91
N GLU A 59 -10.95 -2.96 10.47
CA GLU A 59 -11.01 -1.74 9.67
C GLU A 59 -10.04 -1.97 8.51
N PRO A 60 -10.46 -1.79 7.23
CA PRO A 60 -9.54 -1.92 6.12
C PRO A 60 -8.33 -1.03 6.41
N ALA A 61 -7.11 -1.54 6.15
CA ALA A 61 -5.92 -0.70 6.21
C ALA A 61 -6.25 0.59 5.45
N GLY A 62 -6.34 1.69 6.19
CA GLY A 62 -6.80 2.96 5.66
C GLY A 62 -5.80 3.51 4.67
N ASP A 63 -6.24 4.46 3.87
CA ASP A 63 -5.42 5.07 2.82
C ASP A 63 -4.20 5.76 3.43
N CYS A 64 -3.03 5.15 3.28
CA CYS A 64 -1.76 5.66 3.78
C CYS A 64 -1.29 6.95 3.09
N THR A 65 -2.00 7.44 2.07
CA THR A 65 -1.62 8.60 1.26
C THR A 65 -2.26 9.92 1.72
N ALA A 66 -3.24 9.87 2.63
CA ALA A 66 -4.02 11.03 3.02
C ALA A 66 -3.21 12.10 3.78
N ASP A 67 -2.32 11.68 4.68
CA ASP A 67 -1.58 12.58 5.57
C ASP A 67 -0.07 12.35 5.47
N ILE A 68 0.67 13.29 4.87
CA ILE A 68 2.13 13.31 4.94
C ILE A 68 2.59 14.49 5.79
N LEU A 69 3.15 14.19 6.96
CA LEU A 69 3.71 15.16 7.90
C LEU A 69 5.22 15.20 7.79
N GLN A 70 5.79 16.41 7.67
CA GLN A 70 7.24 16.63 7.67
C GLN A 70 7.69 17.14 9.04
N GLY A 71 8.80 16.60 9.56
CA GLY A 71 9.37 16.97 10.85
C GLY A 71 8.63 16.37 12.06
N TYR A 72 7.71 15.45 11.82
CA TYR A 72 6.95 14.76 12.85
C TYR A 72 7.01 13.25 12.62
N GLN A 73 6.99 12.50 13.71
CA GLN A 73 6.95 11.05 13.74
C GLN A 73 5.75 10.59 14.57
N TRP A 74 4.99 9.63 14.06
CA TRP A 74 3.95 8.97 14.84
C TRP A 74 4.58 8.13 15.96
N ALA A 75 4.00 8.24 17.16
CA ALA A 75 4.34 7.41 18.31
C ALA A 75 3.33 6.26 18.41
N GLY A 76 3.81 5.09 18.83
CA GLY A 76 2.97 3.90 18.98
C GLY A 76 3.78 2.63 18.98
N LYS A 77 3.11 1.50 18.76
CA LYS A 77 3.77 0.18 18.74
C LYS A 77 4.29 -0.11 17.33
N ALA A 78 5.58 -0.41 17.24
CA ALA A 78 6.23 -0.78 15.99
C ALA A 78 5.74 -2.15 15.49
N GLU A 79 5.55 -2.25 14.18
CA GLU A 79 5.24 -3.48 13.43
C GLU A 79 6.32 -3.76 12.38
N MET A 80 6.87 -2.71 11.77
CA MET A 80 7.85 -2.82 10.69
C MET A 80 9.07 -1.97 10.99
N ASN A 81 10.25 -2.52 10.71
CA ASN A 81 11.53 -1.81 10.77
C ASN A 81 12.34 -2.19 9.53
N ILE A 82 12.33 -1.34 8.50
CA ILE A 82 12.94 -1.64 7.20
C ILE A 82 14.13 -0.69 6.98
N PRO A 83 15.38 -1.19 7.06
CA PRO A 83 16.57 -0.41 6.73
C PRO A 83 16.80 -0.32 5.22
N GLY A 84 17.58 0.68 4.79
CA GLY A 84 18.03 0.84 3.40
C GLY A 84 16.98 1.45 2.45
N VAL A 85 15.84 1.88 2.96
CA VAL A 85 14.73 2.42 2.17
C VAL A 85 15.11 3.75 1.51
N GLU A 86 14.94 3.83 0.19
CA GLU A 86 15.42 4.95 -0.64
C GLU A 86 14.53 6.19 -0.61
N SER A 87 13.26 6.06 -0.21
CA SER A 87 12.33 7.18 -0.18
C SER A 87 11.17 6.93 0.78
N HIS A 88 10.51 8.01 1.22
CA HIS A 88 9.27 7.90 1.99
C HIS A 88 8.18 7.13 1.23
N GLN A 89 8.18 7.19 -0.10
CA GLN A 89 7.15 6.56 -0.93
C GLN A 89 7.21 5.05 -0.78
N ILE A 90 8.42 4.48 -0.81
CA ILE A 90 8.61 3.05 -0.57
C ILE A 90 8.19 2.67 0.85
N CYS A 91 8.46 3.53 1.84
CA CYS A 91 8.06 3.27 3.22
C CYS A 91 6.53 3.21 3.36
N MET A 92 5.84 4.21 2.80
CA MET A 92 4.39 4.26 2.74
C MET A 92 3.81 3.04 2.03
N ASP A 93 4.36 2.66 0.87
CA ASP A 93 3.90 1.51 0.09
C ASP A 93 4.06 0.19 0.86
N ASN A 94 5.14 0.03 1.61
CA ASN A 94 5.32 -1.15 2.47
C ASN A 94 4.29 -1.17 3.61
N CYS A 95 3.90 -0.01 4.12
CA CYS A 95 2.87 0.09 5.14
C CYS A 95 1.48 -0.21 4.56
N ASP A 96 1.14 0.35 3.40
CA ASP A 96 -0.12 0.10 2.67
C ASP A 96 -0.34 -1.37 2.31
N MET A 97 0.75 -2.10 2.05
CA MET A 97 0.72 -3.54 1.80
C MET A 97 0.56 -4.39 3.08
N ASN A 98 0.77 -3.82 4.26
CA ASN A 98 0.67 -4.52 5.54
C ASN A 98 -0.62 -4.13 6.25
N GLU A 99 -1.58 -5.05 6.31
CA GLU A 99 -2.90 -4.83 6.92
C GLU A 99 -2.85 -4.39 8.40
N LYS A 100 -1.75 -4.68 9.10
CA LYS A 100 -1.55 -4.25 10.49
C LYS A 100 -0.94 -2.86 10.59
N CYS A 101 -0.46 -2.28 9.50
CA CYS A 101 0.20 -1.00 9.52
C CYS A 101 -0.83 0.12 9.55
N MET A 102 -0.91 0.79 10.68
CA MET A 102 -1.78 1.93 10.93
C MET A 102 -1.09 3.26 10.68
N GLY A 103 0.24 3.27 10.51
CA GLY A 103 0.99 4.47 10.16
C GLY A 103 2.46 4.17 9.90
N TRP A 104 3.14 5.10 9.26
CA TRP A 104 4.53 4.94 8.85
C TRP A 104 5.36 6.18 9.16
N SER A 105 6.68 6.02 9.25
CA SER A 105 7.65 7.09 9.41
C SER A 105 8.93 6.73 8.67
N TYR A 106 9.52 7.72 8.01
CA TYR A 106 10.70 7.58 7.18
C TYR A 106 11.71 8.66 7.50
N LYS A 107 12.95 8.28 7.81
CA LYS A 107 14.07 9.21 7.99
C LYS A 107 15.06 9.05 6.85
N ALA A 108 15.21 10.10 6.04
CA ALA A 108 16.03 10.09 4.83
C ALA A 108 17.51 9.82 5.14
N ASP A 109 18.08 10.55 6.11
CA ASP A 109 19.51 10.44 6.47
C ASP A 109 19.89 9.04 6.97
N ALA A 110 18.95 8.36 7.64
CA ALA A 110 19.14 7.00 8.15
C ALA A 110 18.69 5.92 7.14
N ARG A 111 18.04 6.32 6.04
CA ARG A 111 17.36 5.43 5.09
C ARG A 111 16.50 4.38 5.80
N MET A 112 15.78 4.82 6.83
CA MET A 112 15.06 3.92 7.73
C MET A 112 13.56 4.17 7.63
N CYS A 113 12.80 3.09 7.54
CA CYS A 113 11.35 3.07 7.55
C CYS A 113 10.84 2.35 8.80
N TRP A 114 9.90 2.97 9.49
CA TRP A 114 9.18 2.41 10.62
C TRP A 114 7.70 2.35 10.29
N GLY A 115 7.09 1.17 10.43
CA GLY A 115 5.64 1.00 10.38
C GLY A 115 5.12 0.72 11.79
N LEU A 116 3.95 1.27 12.11
CA LEU A 116 3.30 1.15 13.40
C LEU A 116 2.00 0.36 13.26
N ASN A 117 1.70 -0.52 14.21
CA ASN A 117 0.37 -1.18 14.30
C ASN A 117 -0.56 -0.54 15.33
N SER A 118 -0.15 0.57 15.92
CA SER A 118 -0.99 1.46 16.70
C SER A 118 -0.41 2.86 16.66
N ILE A 119 -1.29 3.87 16.74
CA ILE A 119 -0.90 5.27 16.88
C ILE A 119 -1.40 5.75 18.24
N THR A 120 -0.51 6.29 19.06
CA THR A 120 -0.81 6.84 20.39
C THR A 120 -0.56 8.34 20.49
N GLY A 121 0.04 8.95 19.48
CA GLY A 121 0.31 10.37 19.42
C GLY A 121 1.35 10.71 18.35
N VAL A 122 1.81 11.95 18.35
CA VAL A 122 2.82 12.46 17.41
C VAL A 122 3.90 13.22 18.16
N ILE A 123 5.15 13.08 17.73
CA ILE A 123 6.31 13.78 18.30
C ILE A 123 7.08 14.52 17.22
N ALA A 124 7.65 15.67 17.56
CA ALA A 124 8.49 16.42 16.63
C ALA A 124 9.86 15.74 16.47
N VAL A 125 10.18 15.32 15.25
CA VAL A 125 11.46 14.71 14.87
C VAL A 125 11.92 15.32 13.55
N PRO A 126 12.89 16.27 13.58
CA PRO A 126 13.41 16.89 12.37
C PRO A 126 13.94 15.86 11.35
N GLY A 127 13.65 16.09 10.07
CA GLY A 127 14.11 15.23 8.98
C GLY A 127 13.35 13.90 8.81
N VAL A 128 12.24 13.71 9.53
CA VAL A 128 11.32 12.57 9.35
C VAL A 128 10.13 12.99 8.50
N ASN A 129 9.71 12.12 7.58
CA ASN A 129 8.42 12.18 6.91
C ASN A 129 7.55 11.05 7.48
N SER A 130 6.31 11.31 7.87
CA SER A 130 5.43 10.29 8.43
C SER A 130 4.01 10.43 7.88
N GLY A 131 3.22 9.35 8.00
CA GLY A 131 1.83 9.36 7.60
C GLY A 131 0.98 8.33 8.34
N SER A 132 -0.33 8.60 8.40
CA SER A 132 -1.34 7.71 8.98
C SER A 132 -1.99 6.87 7.88
N CYS A 133 -2.28 5.62 8.20
CA CYS A 133 -3.05 4.69 7.38
C CYS A 133 -4.36 4.32 8.08
N VAL A 134 -4.84 5.15 9.00
CA VAL A 134 -6.15 4.95 9.62
C VAL A 134 -7.10 5.87 8.85
N GLY A 135 -8.06 5.28 8.14
CA GLY A 135 -9.13 6.03 7.48
C GLY A 135 -10.01 6.71 8.54
N GLU A 136 -10.51 7.90 8.20
CA GLU A 136 -11.43 8.70 9.03
C GLU A 136 -12.74 7.96 9.37
#